data_AF-A0A0S9DNK0-F1
#
_entry.id   AF-A0A0S9DNK0-F1
#
_cell.length_a   1.000
_cell.length_b   1.000
_cell.length_c   1.000
_cell.angle_alpha   90.00
_cell.angle_beta   90.00
_cell.angle_gamma   90.00
#
_symmetry.space_group_name_H-M   'P 1'
#
loop_
_entity.id
_entity.type
_entity.pdbx_description
1 polymer ?
#
loop_
_entity_poly.entity_id
_entity_poly.type
_entity_poly.pdbx_seq_one_letter_code
_entity_poly.pdbx_strand_id
1 'polypeptide(L)'
;MSRTLTFPSSDAPALPIVSLDVPDDWHVLSTTAAVLAAAKEVEQGEFRPNVVVSISRFGSGYTLGTAIEAVVEKVSSIAGVVELGRDRPEVLGRAGFRIEFSYPDARVGTLVQAVRLALVSNGPTLDLVEVTGTATAAQAMQVWPEIRAIQASATLA
;
A
#
# COMPACT_ATOMS: atom_id res chain seq x y z
N MET A 1 -20.46 -21.69 30.78
CA MET A 1 -20.10 -20.26 30.94
C MET A 1 -19.71 -19.75 29.56
N SER A 2 -20.33 -18.69 29.08
CA SER A 2 -19.95 -18.02 27.82
C SER A 2 -19.54 -16.58 28.11
N ARG A 3 -18.57 -16.07 27.35
CA ARG A 3 -18.13 -14.66 27.38
C ARG A 3 -18.31 -14.08 25.99
N THR A 4 -18.76 -12.83 25.93
CA THR A 4 -18.78 -12.03 24.70
C THR A 4 -17.41 -11.37 24.48
N LEU A 5 -16.92 -11.46 23.25
CA LEU A 5 -15.77 -10.70 22.78
C LEU A 5 -16.27 -9.62 21.81
N THR A 6 -15.69 -8.43 21.87
CA THR A 6 -16.10 -7.28 21.05
C THR A 6 -14.89 -6.71 20.34
N PHE A 7 -15.12 -6.28 19.10
CA PHE A 7 -14.16 -5.54 18.30
C PHE A 7 -14.78 -4.19 17.91
N PRO A 8 -14.07 -3.06 18.09
CA PRO A 8 -12.76 -2.96 18.75
C PRO A 8 -12.85 -3.05 20.29
N SER A 9 -11.77 -3.46 20.95
CA SER A 9 -11.59 -3.47 22.41
C SER A 9 -10.11 -3.37 22.81
N SER A 10 -9.77 -3.28 24.10
CA SER A 10 -8.36 -3.24 24.56
C SER A 10 -7.55 -4.47 24.14
N ASP A 11 -8.19 -5.64 24.15
CA ASP A 11 -7.56 -6.92 23.82
C ASP A 11 -7.58 -7.18 22.29
N ALA A 12 -8.44 -6.46 21.55
CA ALA A 12 -8.59 -6.52 20.10
C ALA A 12 -8.78 -5.09 19.53
N PRO A 13 -7.71 -4.28 19.46
CA PRO A 13 -7.82 -2.87 19.13
C PRO A 13 -8.32 -2.65 17.70
N ALA A 14 -8.95 -1.50 17.44
CA ALA A 14 -9.31 -1.09 16.07
C ALA A 14 -8.07 -1.08 15.15
N LEU A 15 -8.26 -1.13 13.84
CA LEU A 15 -7.15 -0.88 12.91
C LEU A 15 -6.65 0.57 13.06
N PRO A 16 -5.36 0.84 12.78
CA PRO A 16 -4.83 2.20 12.85
C PRO A 16 -5.56 3.10 11.86
N ILE A 17 -5.76 4.35 12.25
CA ILE A 17 -6.32 5.38 11.38
C ILE A 17 -5.20 5.89 10.49
N VAL A 18 -5.38 5.76 9.17
CA VAL A 18 -4.40 6.18 8.17
C VAL A 18 -5.01 7.29 7.32
N SER A 19 -4.22 8.32 7.02
CA SER A 19 -4.60 9.43 6.15
C SER A 19 -3.63 9.56 4.98
N LEU A 20 -4.15 10.05 3.85
CA LEU A 20 -3.40 10.38 2.64
C LEU A 20 -3.83 11.77 2.17
N ASP A 21 -2.87 12.59 1.76
CA ASP A 21 -3.14 13.80 0.99
C ASP A 21 -3.23 13.41 -0.49
N VAL A 22 -4.37 13.71 -1.11
CA VAL A 22 -4.64 13.43 -2.52
C VAL A 22 -4.94 14.74 -3.25
N PRO A 23 -4.42 14.94 -4.48
CA PRO A 23 -4.78 16.09 -5.29
C PRO A 23 -6.26 16.11 -5.66
N ASP A 24 -6.79 17.28 -6.02
CA ASP A 24 -8.23 17.47 -6.30
C ASP A 24 -8.76 16.62 -7.47
N ASP A 25 -7.91 16.22 -8.41
CA ASP A 25 -8.25 15.37 -9.56
C ASP A 25 -8.09 13.86 -9.26
N TRP A 26 -7.83 13.51 -7.99
CA TRP A 26 -7.88 12.16 -7.47
C TRP A 26 -9.13 11.95 -6.63
N HIS A 27 -9.87 10.90 -6.96
CA HIS A 27 -11.14 10.60 -6.29
C HIS A 27 -11.05 9.32 -5.48
N VAL A 28 -11.88 9.23 -4.43
CA VAL A 28 -12.01 8.02 -3.62
C VAL A 28 -12.38 6.84 -4.53
N LEU A 29 -11.63 5.75 -4.38
CA LEU A 29 -11.88 4.49 -5.07
C LEU A 29 -12.40 3.46 -4.06
N SER A 30 -13.65 3.02 -4.24
CA SER A 30 -14.18 1.91 -3.44
C SER A 30 -13.68 0.58 -3.98
N THR A 31 -12.95 -0.19 -3.15
CA THR A 31 -12.50 -1.55 -3.47
C THR A 31 -12.55 -2.42 -2.22
N THR A 32 -12.79 -3.72 -2.41
CA THR A 32 -12.93 -4.68 -1.31
C THR A 32 -11.60 -5.04 -0.64
N ALA A 33 -10.48 -4.74 -1.29
CA ALA A 33 -9.15 -5.12 -0.83
C ALA A 33 -8.40 -4.02 -0.05
N ALA A 34 -9.04 -2.86 0.17
CA ALA A 34 -8.39 -1.67 0.73
C ALA A 34 -9.17 -1.10 1.91
N VAL A 35 -8.44 -0.51 2.86
CA VAL A 35 -9.05 0.34 3.90
C VAL A 35 -9.20 1.78 3.43
N LEU A 36 -8.36 2.21 2.50
CA LEU A 36 -8.39 3.53 1.86
C LEU A 36 -7.82 3.38 0.44
N ALA A 37 -8.46 4.00 -0.54
CA ALA A 37 -7.92 4.04 -1.89
C ALA A 37 -8.38 5.30 -2.62
N ALA A 38 -7.51 5.80 -3.50
CA ALA A 38 -7.77 6.92 -4.37
C ALA A 38 -7.30 6.57 -5.79
N ALA A 39 -7.95 7.15 -6.79
CA ALA A 39 -7.58 6.96 -8.17
C ALA A 39 -7.76 8.25 -8.97
N LYS A 40 -6.80 8.52 -9.86
CA LYS A 40 -6.86 9.66 -10.77
C LYS A 40 -8.04 9.52 -11.72
N GLU A 41 -8.65 10.64 -12.06
CA GLU A 41 -9.62 10.72 -13.14
C GLU A 41 -8.91 10.52 -14.50
N VAL A 42 -9.52 9.71 -15.36
CA VAL A 42 -9.01 9.38 -16.71
C VAL A 42 -10.19 9.18 -17.65
N GLU A 43 -9.93 9.15 -18.95
CA GLU A 43 -10.95 8.87 -19.94
C GLU A 43 -11.56 7.46 -19.76
N GLN A 44 -12.83 7.30 -20.17
CA GLN A 44 -13.51 6.03 -20.03
C GLN A 44 -12.80 4.93 -20.81
N GLY A 45 -12.48 3.82 -20.13
CA GLY A 45 -11.81 2.67 -20.72
C GLY A 45 -10.28 2.66 -20.51
N GLU A 46 -9.71 3.77 -20.03
CA GLU A 46 -8.30 3.77 -19.64
C GLU A 46 -8.08 3.11 -18.27
N PHE A 47 -6.88 2.60 -18.06
CA PHE A 47 -6.45 2.19 -16.73
C PHE A 47 -6.44 3.40 -15.81
N ARG A 48 -7.04 3.29 -14.63
CA ARG A 48 -7.03 4.36 -13.61
C ARG A 48 -5.79 4.24 -12.72
N PRO A 49 -4.80 5.16 -12.81
CA PRO A 49 -3.73 5.21 -11.83
C PRO A 49 -4.33 5.33 -10.43
N ASN A 50 -3.83 4.53 -9.49
CA ASN A 50 -4.42 4.41 -8.17
C ASN A 50 -3.36 4.29 -7.09
N VAL A 51 -3.74 4.71 -5.88
CA VAL A 51 -3.02 4.45 -4.64
C VAL A 51 -3.98 3.74 -3.70
N VAL A 52 -3.55 2.60 -3.17
CA VAL A 52 -4.34 1.72 -2.32
C VAL A 52 -3.60 1.49 -1.01
N VAL A 53 -4.30 1.61 0.12
CA VAL A 53 -3.82 1.25 1.45
C VAL A 53 -4.50 -0.03 1.89
N SER A 54 -3.71 -1.02 2.27
CA SER A 54 -4.19 -2.23 2.94
C SER A 54 -3.53 -2.38 4.31
N ILE A 55 -4.25 -3.02 5.23
CA ILE A 55 -3.75 -3.27 6.60
C ILE A 55 -3.93 -4.76 6.90
N SER A 56 -2.84 -5.41 7.31
CA SER A 56 -2.83 -6.80 7.76
C SER A 56 -2.33 -6.89 9.19
N ARG A 57 -2.98 -7.69 10.03
CA ARG A 57 -2.67 -7.82 11.45
C ARG A 57 -1.85 -9.07 11.75
N PHE A 58 -0.81 -8.91 12.57
CA PHE A 58 0.14 -9.94 12.95
C PHE A 58 0.37 -9.96 14.47
N GLY A 59 0.93 -11.06 14.96
CA GLY A 59 1.34 -11.24 16.36
C GLY A 59 2.71 -10.62 16.67
N SER A 60 3.07 -10.60 17.95
CA SER A 60 4.24 -9.90 18.51
C SER A 60 5.63 -10.31 17.97
N GLY A 61 5.74 -11.45 17.28
CA GLY A 61 6.98 -11.90 16.64
C GLY A 61 7.18 -11.41 15.20
N TYR A 62 6.18 -10.77 14.59
CA TYR A 62 6.29 -10.29 13.23
C TYR A 62 7.16 -9.03 13.17
N THR A 63 7.98 -8.91 12.13
CA THR A 63 8.93 -7.79 12.00
C THR A 63 8.80 -7.13 10.64
N LEU A 64 9.29 -5.89 10.53
CA LEU A 64 9.42 -5.23 9.24
C LEU A 64 10.33 -6.02 8.30
N GLY A 65 11.38 -6.69 8.82
CA GLY A 65 12.24 -7.56 8.01
C GLY A 65 11.47 -8.70 7.35
N THR A 66 10.63 -9.38 8.13
CA THR A 66 9.73 -10.44 7.61
C THR A 66 8.77 -9.91 6.55
N ALA A 67 8.22 -8.70 6.74
CA ALA A 67 7.35 -8.08 5.74
C ALA A 67 8.10 -7.73 4.45
N ILE A 68 9.34 -7.26 4.56
CA ILE A 68 10.21 -6.95 3.41
C ILE A 68 10.53 -8.24 2.63
N GLU A 69 10.90 -9.31 3.32
CA GLU A 69 11.18 -10.60 2.68
C GLU A 69 9.95 -11.11 1.91
N ALA A 70 8.78 -11.08 2.55
CA ALA A 70 7.53 -11.50 1.93
C ALA A 70 7.16 -10.66 0.69
N VAL A 71 7.31 -9.33 0.74
CA VAL A 71 7.01 -8.49 -0.43
C VAL A 71 8.02 -8.68 -1.54
N VAL A 72 9.31 -8.85 -1.22
CA VAL A 72 10.37 -9.08 -2.20
C VAL A 72 10.18 -10.43 -2.88
N GLU A 73 9.85 -11.47 -2.12
CA GLU A 73 9.52 -12.80 -2.65
C GLU A 73 8.33 -12.72 -3.60
N LYS A 74 7.23 -12.08 -3.15
CA LYS A 74 6.03 -11.86 -3.97
C LYS A 74 6.38 -11.13 -5.27
N VAL A 75 7.13 -10.03 -5.22
CA VAL A 75 7.54 -9.27 -6.40
C VAL A 75 8.38 -10.15 -7.33
N SER A 76 9.36 -10.87 -6.80
CA SER A 76 10.25 -11.74 -7.59
C SER A 76 9.53 -12.92 -8.27
N SER A 77 8.38 -13.33 -7.74
CA SER A 77 7.55 -14.39 -8.32
C SER A 77 6.72 -13.95 -9.52
N ILE A 78 6.62 -12.64 -9.79
CA ILE A 78 5.85 -12.11 -10.91
C ILE A 78 6.61 -12.38 -12.21
N ALA A 79 5.97 -13.08 -13.15
CA ALA A 79 6.56 -13.38 -14.45
C ALA A 79 6.90 -12.09 -15.22
N GLY A 80 8.15 -11.97 -15.66
CA GLY A 80 8.62 -10.80 -16.42
C GLY A 80 8.78 -9.52 -15.59
N VAL A 81 8.83 -9.63 -14.27
CA VAL A 81 9.07 -8.48 -13.39
C VAL A 81 10.46 -7.88 -13.63
N VAL A 82 10.52 -6.56 -13.57
CA VAL A 82 11.76 -5.78 -13.55
C VAL A 82 11.69 -4.88 -12.34
N GLU A 83 12.61 -5.07 -11.40
CA GLU A 83 12.76 -4.13 -10.29
C GLU A 83 13.41 -2.83 -10.77
N LEU A 84 12.78 -1.71 -10.42
CA LEU A 84 13.23 -0.37 -10.77
C LEU A 84 14.05 0.27 -9.63
N GLY A 85 13.85 -0.20 -8.40
CA GLY A 85 14.68 0.14 -7.26
C GLY A 85 13.98 -0.14 -5.93
N ARG A 86 14.77 -0.16 -4.85
CA ARG A 86 14.27 -0.29 -3.48
C ARG A 86 15.03 0.60 -2.53
N ASP A 87 14.38 0.99 -1.44
CA ASP A 87 14.94 1.87 -0.42
C ASP A 87 14.27 1.64 0.95
N ARG A 88 14.77 2.28 2.00
CA ARG A 88 14.24 2.22 3.38
C ARG A 88 13.86 3.62 3.90
N PRO A 89 12.89 4.30 3.26
CA PRO A 89 12.43 5.59 3.75
C PRO A 89 11.62 5.43 5.04
N GLU A 90 11.38 6.54 5.73
CA GLU A 90 10.29 6.57 6.69
C GLU A 90 8.93 6.47 5.98
N VAL A 91 8.01 5.73 6.58
CA VAL A 91 6.63 5.55 6.12
C VAL A 91 5.75 5.64 7.37
N LEU A 92 4.70 6.47 7.35
CA LEU A 92 3.86 6.73 8.53
C LEU A 92 4.65 7.25 9.75
N GLY A 93 5.75 7.99 9.53
CA GLY A 93 6.64 8.49 10.59
C GLY A 93 7.44 7.40 11.32
N ARG A 94 7.63 6.25 10.69
CA ARG A 94 8.33 5.08 11.26
C ARG A 94 9.30 4.50 10.24
N ALA A 95 10.21 3.64 10.70
CA ALA A 95 11.05 2.86 9.80
C ALA A 95 10.18 2.10 8.78
N GLY A 96 10.51 2.26 7.50
CA GLY A 96 9.74 1.69 6.42
C GLY A 96 10.61 1.06 5.34
N PHE A 97 9.93 0.58 4.31
CA PHE A 97 10.55 0.02 3.11
C PHE A 97 9.77 0.46 1.88
N ARG A 98 10.47 0.68 0.78
CA ARG A 98 9.89 0.92 -0.54
C ARG A 98 10.52 -0.01 -1.56
N ILE A 99 9.70 -0.59 -2.43
CA ILE A 99 10.13 -1.23 -3.68
C ILE A 99 9.30 -0.71 -4.85
N GLU A 100 9.96 -0.40 -5.96
CA GLU A 100 9.32 -0.05 -7.23
C GLU A 100 9.71 -1.09 -8.29
N PHE A 101 8.73 -1.54 -9.06
CA PHE A 101 8.91 -2.58 -10.06
C PHE A 101 7.89 -2.41 -11.19
N SER A 102 8.18 -3.03 -12.34
CA SER A 102 7.25 -3.12 -13.47
C SER A 102 7.07 -4.56 -13.90
N TYR A 103 5.92 -4.89 -14.48
CA TYR A 103 5.64 -6.23 -15.00
C TYR A 103 4.59 -6.19 -16.11
N PRO A 104 4.57 -7.18 -17.03
CA PRO A 104 3.55 -7.27 -18.06
C PRO A 104 2.17 -7.67 -17.47
N ASP A 105 1.11 -6.95 -17.83
CA ASP A 105 -0.29 -7.30 -17.60
C ASP A 105 -1.01 -7.49 -18.95
N ALA A 106 -1.76 -8.59 -19.09
CA ALA A 106 -2.39 -8.97 -20.35
C ALA A 106 -3.50 -8.00 -20.82
N ARG A 107 -4.04 -7.17 -19.92
CA ARG A 107 -5.19 -6.29 -20.22
C ARG A 107 -4.75 -4.88 -20.58
N VAL A 108 -3.70 -4.38 -19.94
CA VAL A 108 -3.30 -2.97 -20.00
C VAL A 108 -1.83 -2.76 -20.39
N GLY A 109 -1.14 -3.84 -20.79
CA GLY A 109 0.28 -3.79 -21.11
C GLY A 109 1.13 -3.76 -19.85
N THR A 110 2.25 -3.03 -19.86
CA THR A 110 3.13 -2.97 -18.69
C THR A 110 2.53 -2.13 -17.57
N LEU A 111 2.44 -2.70 -16.39
CA LEU A 111 2.15 -1.98 -15.14
C LEU A 111 3.44 -1.61 -14.43
N VAL A 112 3.41 -0.47 -13.74
CA VAL A 112 4.44 0.00 -12.82
C VAL A 112 3.79 0.11 -11.45
N GLN A 113 4.43 -0.48 -10.44
CA GLN A 113 3.97 -0.46 -9.06
C GLN A 113 5.06 0.03 -8.11
N ALA A 114 4.63 0.77 -7.09
CA ALA A 114 5.44 1.19 -5.96
C ALA A 114 4.74 0.70 -4.69
N VAL A 115 5.43 -0.05 -3.86
CA VAL A 115 4.90 -0.55 -2.58
C VAL A 115 5.70 0.09 -1.46
N ARG A 116 5.00 0.70 -0.50
CA ARG A 116 5.58 1.20 0.76
C ARG A 116 5.02 0.41 1.94
N LEU A 117 5.91 0.00 2.84
CA LEU A 117 5.57 -0.77 4.04
C LEU A 117 5.94 -0.01 5.29
N ALA A 118 5.05 -0.04 6.29
CA ALA A 118 5.33 0.34 7.66
C ALA A 118 4.64 -0.62 8.63
N LEU A 119 5.31 -0.92 9.75
CA LEU A 119 4.73 -1.71 10.82
C LEU A 119 4.30 -0.80 11.97
N VAL A 120 3.04 -0.94 12.41
CA VAL A 120 2.44 -0.12 13.45
C VAL A 120 2.15 -1.00 14.66
N SER A 121 2.75 -0.66 15.80
CA SER A 121 2.40 -1.28 17.08
C SER A 121 1.02 -0.85 17.51
N ASN A 122 0.15 -1.81 17.80
CA ASN A 122 -1.23 -1.58 18.17
C ASN A 122 -1.62 -2.54 19.31
N GLY A 123 -1.27 -2.16 20.54
CA GLY A 123 -1.44 -2.97 21.74
C GLY A 123 -0.69 -4.32 21.64
N PRO A 124 -1.39 -5.47 21.76
CA PRO A 124 -0.77 -6.78 21.69
C PRO A 124 -0.45 -7.25 20.25
N THR A 125 -0.86 -6.47 19.24
CA THR A 125 -0.73 -6.82 17.83
C THR A 125 0.12 -5.83 17.06
N LEU A 126 0.56 -6.25 15.87
CA LEU A 126 1.29 -5.43 14.91
C LEU A 126 0.46 -5.34 13.63
N ASP A 127 0.20 -4.13 13.16
CA ASP A 127 -0.52 -3.88 11.92
C ASP A 127 0.48 -3.47 10.85
N LEU A 128 0.62 -4.29 9.81
CA LEU A 128 1.39 -3.95 8.61
C LEU A 128 0.51 -3.10 7.71
N VAL A 129 0.93 -1.86 7.50
CA VAL A 129 0.31 -0.97 6.52
C VAL A 129 1.11 -1.04 5.23
N GLU A 130 0.43 -1.38 4.15
CA GLU A 130 0.98 -1.41 2.79
C GLU A 130 0.28 -0.34 1.96
N VAL A 131 1.06 0.61 1.42
CA VAL A 131 0.59 1.65 0.50
C VAL A 131 1.13 1.34 -0.90
N THR A 132 0.23 0.97 -1.81
CA THR A 132 0.57 0.52 -3.17
C THR A 132 0.06 1.50 -4.21
N GLY A 133 0.98 2.11 -4.95
CA GLY A 133 0.70 2.95 -6.10
C GLY A 133 0.82 2.14 -7.40
N THR A 134 -0.09 2.33 -8.34
CA THR A 134 -0.10 1.62 -9.62
C THR A 134 -0.43 2.56 -10.77
N ALA A 135 0.31 2.44 -11.88
CA ALA A 135 0.01 3.07 -13.16
C ALA A 135 0.44 2.15 -14.31
N THR A 136 -0.01 2.42 -15.53
CA THR A 136 0.64 1.81 -16.72
C THR A 136 1.99 2.48 -16.98
N ALA A 137 2.89 1.80 -17.71
CA ALA A 137 4.18 2.37 -18.10
C ALA A 137 4.04 3.65 -18.93
N ALA A 138 3.01 3.72 -19.79
CA ALA A 138 2.71 4.93 -20.57
C ALA A 138 2.31 6.11 -19.68
N GLN A 139 1.48 5.87 -18.67
CA GLN A 139 1.04 6.90 -17.72
C GLN A 139 2.14 7.31 -16.74
N ALA A 140 3.04 6.37 -16.36
CA ALA A 140 4.07 6.60 -15.35
C ALA A 140 5.00 7.78 -15.67
N MET A 141 5.20 8.13 -16.94
CA MET A 141 5.98 9.32 -17.31
C MET A 141 5.43 10.63 -16.73
N GLN A 142 4.10 10.70 -16.53
CA GLN A 142 3.42 11.90 -16.06
C GLN A 142 2.91 11.75 -14.62
N VAL A 143 2.27 10.62 -14.30
CA VAL A 143 1.54 10.46 -13.03
C VAL A 143 2.41 9.93 -11.89
N TRP A 144 3.60 9.38 -12.18
CA TRP A 144 4.43 8.74 -11.15
C TRP A 144 4.92 9.69 -10.04
N PRO A 145 5.28 10.96 -10.32
CA PRO A 145 5.57 11.94 -9.28
C PRO A 145 4.40 12.16 -8.32
N GLU A 146 3.16 12.22 -8.84
CA GLU A 146 1.95 12.37 -8.00
C GLU A 146 1.72 11.14 -7.13
N ILE A 147 1.80 9.92 -7.70
CA ILE A 147 1.69 8.67 -6.94
C ILE A 147 2.70 8.64 -5.80
N ARG A 148 3.96 8.96 -6.08
CA ARG A 148 5.01 9.00 -5.05
C ARG A 148 4.73 10.04 -3.98
N ALA A 149 4.18 11.20 -4.33
CA ALA A 149 3.80 12.25 -3.38
C ALA A 149 2.64 11.80 -2.48
N ILE A 150 1.58 11.23 -3.06
CA ILE A 150 0.45 10.66 -2.29
C ILE A 150 0.96 9.59 -1.33
N GLN A 151 1.78 8.65 -1.80
CA GLN A 151 2.36 7.62 -0.92
C GLN A 151 3.25 8.19 0.18
N ALA A 152 3.97 9.28 -0.10
CA ALA A 152 4.83 9.94 0.89
C ALA A 152 4.04 10.75 1.93
N SER A 153 2.83 11.21 1.59
CA SER A 153 1.94 11.93 2.51
C SER A 153 1.29 11.04 3.58
N ALA A 154 1.44 9.72 3.47
CA ALA A 154 0.80 8.77 4.37
C ALA A 154 1.19 9.04 5.83
N THR A 155 0.19 9.29 6.67
CA THR A 155 0.35 9.53 8.11
C THR A 155 -0.61 8.66 8.94
N LEU A 156 -0.25 8.48 10.22
CA LEU A 156 -1.18 7.98 11.24
C LEU A 156 -1.91 9.18 11.85
N ALA A 157 -3.23 9.06 12.00
CA ALA A 157 -4.05 10.07 12.69
C ALA A 157 -4.19 9.76 14.19
#